data_AF-A0A0F7ZLN3-F1
#
_entry.id   AF-A0A0F7ZLN3-F1
#
_cell.length_a   1.000
_cell.length_b   1.000
_cell.length_c   1.000
_cell.angle_alpha   90.00
_cell.angle_beta   90.00
_cell.angle_gamma   90.00
#
_symmetry.space_group_name_H-M   'P 1'
#
loop_
_entity.id
_entity.type
_entity.pdbx_description
1 polymer ?
#
loop_
_entity_poly.entity_id
_entity_poly.type
_entity_poly.pdbx_seq_one_letter_code
_entity_poly.pdbx_strand_id
1 'polypeptide(L)'
;MLRGGGKTFGPHPRDFATKLNRKVYDRAWRTALSYRWRRGELLVCEDGMDLALPRDFDLVADRHLKDGLREAYLHKYTTGLMHALGLGRASGRTLFVTTDRRDRLFEAMEQVPREGRALDLADVDVKDLLETGRVVMERSVLRDMILQHQSDLCPRGLAEGLTLPGPSLGTKVLGS
;
A
#
# COMPACT_ATOMS: atom_id res chain seq x y z
N MET A 1 -29.03 -39.57 18.84
CA MET A 1 -27.89 -38.84 18.26
C MET A 1 -26.61 -39.58 18.62
N LEU A 2 -25.89 -40.13 17.64
CA LEU A 2 -24.60 -40.76 17.86
C LEU A 2 -23.54 -39.68 18.10
N ARG A 3 -22.79 -39.77 19.19
CA ARG A 3 -21.62 -38.90 19.41
C ARG A 3 -20.54 -39.31 18.41
N GLY A 4 -20.09 -38.37 17.57
CA GLY A 4 -19.08 -38.61 16.53
C GLY A 4 -19.59 -38.81 15.10
N GLY A 5 -20.89 -38.62 14.84
CA GLY A 5 -21.43 -38.63 13.47
C GLY A 5 -21.05 -37.37 12.66
N GLY A 6 -20.89 -37.52 11.34
CA GLY A 6 -20.58 -36.41 10.42
C GLY A 6 -21.70 -35.35 10.36
N LYS A 7 -21.34 -34.09 10.14
CA LYS A 7 -22.30 -32.98 9.98
C LYS A 7 -22.95 -33.04 8.60
N THR A 8 -24.27 -33.24 8.54
CA THR A 8 -25.06 -33.32 7.29
C THR A 8 -24.96 -32.05 6.43
N PHE A 9 -24.81 -30.88 7.05
CA PHE A 9 -24.53 -29.60 6.38
C PHE A 9 -23.14 -29.10 6.76
N GLY A 10 -22.13 -29.95 6.54
CA GLY A 10 -20.74 -29.58 6.72
C GLY A 10 -20.28 -28.56 5.66
N PRO A 11 -19.23 -27.78 5.94
CA PRO A 11 -18.64 -26.91 4.94
C PRO A 11 -18.04 -27.76 3.80
N HIS A 12 -18.32 -27.38 2.57
CA HIS A 12 -17.74 -27.95 1.37
C HIS A 12 -16.94 -26.88 0.61
N PRO A 13 -15.89 -27.26 -0.14
CA PRO A 13 -15.20 -26.33 -1.02
C PRO A 13 -16.20 -25.69 -1.98
N ARG A 14 -16.29 -24.36 -1.95
CA ARG A 14 -17.16 -23.57 -2.82
C ARG A 14 -16.51 -22.24 -3.12
N ASP A 15 -16.96 -21.63 -4.21
CA ASP A 15 -16.61 -20.26 -4.54
C ASP A 15 -17.45 -19.28 -3.69
N PHE A 16 -16.76 -18.35 -3.02
CA PHE A 16 -17.36 -17.29 -2.21
C PHE A 16 -17.25 -15.91 -2.89
N ALA A 17 -16.70 -15.85 -4.10
CA ALA A 17 -16.57 -14.60 -4.84
C ALA A 17 -17.96 -13.99 -5.12
N THR A 18 -18.06 -12.67 -4.94
CA THR A 18 -19.28 -11.91 -5.25
C THR A 18 -18.97 -10.83 -6.29
N LYS A 19 -19.94 -10.55 -7.17
CA LYS A 19 -19.78 -9.51 -8.19
C LYS A 19 -20.02 -8.14 -7.58
N LEU A 20 -19.13 -7.20 -7.90
CA LEU A 20 -19.28 -5.78 -7.56
C LEU A 20 -19.15 -4.93 -8.82
N ASN A 21 -20.03 -3.93 -8.96
CA ASN A 21 -19.98 -3.00 -10.08
C ASN A 21 -18.69 -2.18 -10.03
N ARG A 22 -17.96 -2.10 -11.16
CA ARG A 22 -16.69 -1.37 -11.25
C ARG A 22 -16.78 0.07 -10.72
N LYS A 23 -17.83 0.81 -11.07
CA LYS A 23 -18.05 2.18 -10.59
C LYS A 23 -18.17 2.27 -9.06
N VAL A 24 -18.74 1.25 -8.42
CA VAL A 24 -18.86 1.18 -6.95
C VAL A 24 -17.50 0.89 -6.33
N TYR A 25 -16.73 -0.02 -6.92
CA TYR A 25 -15.37 -0.33 -6.46
C TYR A 25 -14.43 0.88 -6.60
N ASP A 26 -14.46 1.56 -7.74
CA ASP A 26 -13.68 2.78 -7.99
C ASP A 26 -14.04 3.91 -7.01
N ARG A 27 -15.32 4.02 -6.64
CA ARG A 27 -15.76 4.95 -5.60
C ARG A 27 -15.24 4.57 -4.21
N ALA A 28 -15.16 3.27 -3.90
CA ALA A 28 -14.61 2.81 -2.62
C ALA A 28 -13.13 3.21 -2.47
N TRP A 29 -12.32 3.05 -3.52
CA TRP A 29 -10.94 3.50 -3.58
C TRP A 29 -10.78 4.99 -3.24
N ARG A 30 -11.49 5.86 -3.98
CA ARG A 30 -11.42 7.32 -3.73
C ARG A 30 -11.96 7.71 -2.36
N THR A 31 -12.96 6.98 -1.85
CA THR A 31 -13.50 7.21 -0.50
C THR A 31 -12.46 6.85 0.56
N ALA A 32 -11.75 5.73 0.41
CA ALA A 32 -10.68 5.32 1.32
C ALA A 32 -9.52 6.33 1.32
N LEU A 33 -9.05 6.75 0.14
CA LEU A 33 -8.02 7.78 0.02
C LEU A 33 -8.46 9.11 0.65
N SER A 34 -9.69 9.55 0.39
CA SER A 34 -10.25 10.78 0.98
C SER A 34 -10.41 10.68 2.50
N TYR A 35 -10.71 9.49 3.01
CA TYR A 35 -10.77 9.22 4.44
C TYR A 35 -9.39 9.38 5.10
N ARG A 36 -8.34 8.79 4.52
CA ARG A 36 -6.97 8.91 5.02
C ARG A 36 -6.43 10.34 4.93
N TRP A 37 -6.71 11.02 3.81
CA TRP A 37 -6.32 12.42 3.62
C TRP A 37 -6.90 13.32 4.71
N ARG A 38 -8.22 13.26 4.95
CA ARG A 38 -8.90 14.11 5.95
C ARG A 38 -8.38 13.89 7.38
N ARG A 39 -7.80 12.73 7.66
CA ARG A 39 -7.25 12.37 8.97
C ARG A 39 -5.74 12.66 9.10
N GLY A 40 -5.09 13.14 8.04
CA GLY A 40 -3.63 13.31 8.02
C GLY A 40 -2.87 11.97 8.09
N GLU A 41 -3.52 10.87 7.68
CA GLU A 41 -2.97 9.51 7.69
C GLU A 41 -2.39 9.11 6.33
N LEU A 42 -2.63 9.92 5.29
CA LEU A 42 -2.03 9.77 3.97
C LEU A 42 -0.83 10.72 3.84
N LEU A 43 0.37 10.16 3.69
CA LEU A 43 1.60 10.89 3.41
C LEU A 43 2.02 10.62 1.96
N VAL A 44 2.33 11.69 1.23
CA VAL A 44 2.77 11.61 -0.16
C VAL A 44 4.25 11.97 -0.22
N CYS A 45 5.04 11.07 -0.78
CA CYS A 45 6.49 11.25 -0.98
C CYS A 45 6.79 11.50 -2.47
N GLU A 46 7.97 12.05 -2.73
CA GLU A 46 8.50 12.07 -4.10
C GLU A 46 8.75 10.64 -4.61
N ASP A 47 8.77 10.52 -5.94
CA ASP A 47 8.99 9.25 -6.62
C ASP A 47 10.43 8.76 -6.34
N GLY A 48 10.63 7.44 -6.26
CA GLY A 48 11.92 6.86 -5.87
C GLY A 48 12.06 6.66 -4.36
N MET A 49 10.94 6.47 -3.64
CA MET A 49 10.94 6.27 -2.19
C MET A 49 11.54 4.91 -1.84
N ASP A 50 12.81 4.89 -1.44
CA ASP A 50 13.52 3.70 -0.97
C ASP A 50 14.17 3.91 0.40
N LEU A 51 14.57 2.82 1.07
CA LEU A 51 15.23 2.89 2.36
C LEU A 51 16.69 3.35 2.19
N ALA A 52 16.99 4.52 2.76
CA ALA A 52 18.37 5.00 2.87
C ALA A 52 19.11 4.23 3.97
N LEU A 53 19.91 3.25 3.57
CA LEU A 53 20.82 2.53 4.46
C LEU A 53 22.16 3.28 4.58
N PRO A 54 22.82 3.21 5.76
CA PRO A 54 24.17 3.74 5.92
C PRO A 54 25.17 3.15 4.92
N ARG A 55 26.11 3.97 4.40
CA ARG A 55 27.06 3.54 3.36
C ARG A 55 28.01 2.43 3.81
N ASP A 56 28.37 2.43 5.08
CA ASP A 56 29.19 1.41 5.71
C ASP A 56 28.49 0.04 5.74
N PHE A 57 27.17 0.02 5.91
CA PHE A 57 26.38 -1.20 5.78
C PHE A 57 26.50 -1.79 4.37
N ASP A 58 26.34 -0.98 3.32
CA ASP A 58 26.47 -1.44 1.92
C ASP A 58 27.84 -2.06 1.61
N LEU A 59 28.92 -1.52 2.19
CA LEU A 59 30.27 -2.01 1.95
C LEU A 59 30.55 -3.38 2.62
N VAL A 60 29.85 -3.66 3.72
CA VAL A 60 30.16 -4.78 4.63
C VAL A 60 29.13 -5.90 4.51
N ALA A 61 27.90 -5.59 4.09
CA ALA A 61 26.77 -6.53 4.05
C ALA A 61 27.10 -7.82 3.30
N ASP A 62 27.53 -7.73 2.05
CA ASP A 62 27.72 -8.92 1.22
C ASP A 62 29.02 -9.69 1.55
N ARG A 63 30.00 -9.01 2.16
CA ARG A 63 31.34 -9.59 2.39
C ARG A 63 31.53 -10.17 3.78
N HIS A 64 30.88 -9.57 4.78
CA HIS A 64 31.20 -9.85 6.19
C HIS A 64 29.97 -10.10 7.07
N LEU A 65 28.75 -9.74 6.65
CA LEU A 65 27.54 -10.01 7.42
C LEU A 65 26.95 -11.38 7.02
N LYS A 66 27.52 -12.46 7.56
CA LYS A 66 26.98 -13.82 7.42
C LYS A 66 26.05 -14.17 8.59
N ASP A 67 25.39 -15.33 8.50
CA ASP A 67 24.64 -15.96 9.59
C ASP A 67 23.47 -15.13 10.17
N GLY A 68 22.71 -14.44 9.32
CA GLY A 68 21.53 -13.68 9.77
C GLY A 68 21.84 -12.28 10.31
N LEU A 69 23.11 -11.88 10.35
CA LEU A 69 23.51 -10.58 10.91
C LEU A 69 23.00 -9.39 10.09
N ARG A 70 22.89 -9.58 8.77
CA ARG A 70 22.30 -8.60 7.84
C ARG A 70 20.84 -8.34 8.20
N GLU A 71 20.07 -9.41 8.35
CA GLU A 71 18.65 -9.40 8.69
C GLU A 71 18.42 -8.78 10.08
N ALA A 72 19.25 -9.15 11.06
CA ALA A 72 19.20 -8.57 12.41
C ALA A 72 19.49 -7.07 12.40
N TYR A 73 20.46 -6.62 11.59
CA TYR A 73 20.75 -5.20 11.40
C TYR A 73 19.56 -4.48 10.76
N LEU A 74 19.02 -5.00 9.66
CA LEU A 74 17.85 -4.42 8.98
C LEU A 74 16.65 -4.36 9.91
N HIS A 75 16.37 -5.41 10.68
CA HIS A 75 15.32 -5.43 11.68
C HIS A 75 15.51 -4.28 12.69
N LYS A 76 16.70 -4.16 13.29
CA LYS A 76 16.99 -3.14 14.32
C LYS A 76 16.92 -1.73 13.75
N TYR A 77 17.59 -1.48 12.62
CA TYR A 77 17.62 -0.18 11.97
C TYR A 77 16.22 0.27 11.56
N THR A 78 15.47 -0.59 10.88
CA THR A 78 14.12 -0.29 10.39
C THR A 78 13.15 -0.08 11.54
N THR A 79 13.21 -0.89 12.59
CA THR A 79 12.38 -0.67 13.81
C THR A 79 12.66 0.71 14.40
N GLY A 80 13.93 1.07 14.58
CA GLY A 80 14.33 2.36 15.12
C GLY A 80 13.87 3.54 14.26
N LEU A 81 14.06 3.45 12.94
CA LEU A 81 13.61 4.45 11.97
C LEU A 81 12.09 4.63 12.02
N MET A 82 11.35 3.54 11.98
CA MET A 82 9.88 3.53 12.01
C MET A 82 9.35 4.17 13.30
N HIS A 83 9.98 3.90 14.44
CA HIS A 83 9.59 4.50 15.72
C HIS A 83 9.93 5.99 15.75
N ALA A 84 11.12 6.38 15.29
CA ALA A 84 11.55 7.78 15.25
C ALA A 84 10.65 8.64 14.34
N LEU A 85 10.21 8.10 13.21
CA LEU A 85 9.30 8.78 12.29
C LEU A 85 7.82 8.69 12.69
N GLY A 86 7.49 7.98 13.77
CA GLY A 86 6.10 7.75 14.18
C GLY A 86 5.29 6.93 13.16
N LEU A 87 5.97 6.11 12.37
CA LEU A 87 5.41 5.20 11.35
C LEU A 87 5.30 3.76 11.84
N GLY A 88 5.85 3.44 13.01
CA GLY A 88 5.80 2.10 13.59
C GLY A 88 4.43 1.68 14.14
N ARG A 89 4.41 0.51 14.77
CA ARG A 89 3.23 -0.14 15.35
C ARG A 89 2.51 0.72 16.40
N ALA A 90 3.24 1.58 17.11
CA ALA A 90 2.69 2.49 18.11
C ALA A 90 1.69 3.47 17.48
N SER A 91 1.84 3.75 16.19
CA SER A 91 0.96 4.60 15.38
C SER A 91 0.03 3.79 14.46
N GLY A 92 -0.24 2.53 14.78
CA GLY A 92 -1.16 1.67 14.01
C GLY A 92 -0.54 0.95 12.81
N ARG A 93 0.80 0.92 12.69
CA ARG A 93 1.55 0.41 11.52
C ARG A 93 1.41 1.29 10.29
N THR A 94 2.32 1.09 9.34
CA THR A 94 2.33 1.84 8.07
C THR A 94 2.29 0.91 6.86
N LEU A 95 1.50 1.30 5.86
CA LEU A 95 1.57 0.76 4.51
C LEU A 95 2.42 1.72 3.66
N PHE A 96 3.50 1.22 3.07
CA PHE A 96 4.25 1.91 2.02
C PHE A 96 3.79 1.41 0.66
N VAL A 97 3.53 2.32 -0.28
CA VAL A 97 3.15 1.96 -1.65
C VAL A 97 4.08 2.63 -2.65
N THR A 98 4.69 1.83 -3.51
CA THR A 98 5.63 2.28 -4.55
C THR A 98 5.14 1.88 -5.93
N THR A 99 5.63 2.57 -6.97
CA THR A 99 5.27 2.26 -8.35
C THR A 99 5.83 0.90 -8.77
N ASP A 100 7.05 0.61 -8.34
CA ASP A 100 7.83 -0.58 -8.60
C ASP A 100 8.48 -1.10 -7.31
N ARG A 101 8.94 -2.36 -7.30
CA ARG A 101 9.60 -2.94 -6.13
C ARG A 101 10.89 -2.18 -5.82
N ARG A 102 11.00 -1.68 -4.60
CA ARG A 102 12.19 -1.01 -4.05
C ARG A 102 12.93 -1.99 -3.15
N ASP A 103 14.00 -2.61 -3.64
CA ASP A 103 14.60 -3.78 -2.97
C ASP A 103 14.94 -3.52 -1.50
N ARG A 104 15.59 -2.40 -1.17
CA ARG A 104 15.98 -2.10 0.22
C ARG A 104 14.78 -1.90 1.13
N LEU A 105 13.78 -1.14 0.68
CA LEU A 105 12.54 -0.93 1.41
C LEU A 105 11.81 -2.27 1.64
N PHE A 106 11.63 -3.08 0.60
CA PHE A 106 10.87 -4.33 0.71
C PHE A 106 11.59 -5.33 1.62
N GLU A 107 12.88 -5.56 1.41
CA GLU A 107 13.67 -6.46 2.25
C GLU A 107 13.68 -6.01 3.72
N ALA A 108 13.79 -4.71 3.98
CA ALA A 108 13.75 -4.17 5.33
C ALA A 108 12.38 -4.36 5.98
N MET A 109 11.29 -4.12 5.24
CA MET A 109 9.93 -4.29 5.73
C MET A 109 9.56 -5.77 5.95
N GLU A 110 10.12 -6.69 5.16
CA GLU A 110 10.02 -8.14 5.37
C GLU A 110 10.60 -8.55 6.74
N GLN A 111 11.61 -7.83 7.25
CA GLN A 111 12.16 -8.08 8.58
C GLN A 111 11.27 -7.53 9.71
N VAL A 112 10.41 -6.53 9.46
CA VAL A 112 9.60 -5.86 10.51
C VAL A 112 8.09 -5.88 10.24
N PRO A 113 7.45 -7.05 10.03
CA PRO A 113 6.03 -7.14 9.66
C PRO A 113 5.07 -6.60 10.74
N ARG A 114 5.56 -6.44 11.98
CA ARG A 114 4.79 -5.84 13.08
C ARG A 114 4.74 -4.32 12.99
N GLU A 115 5.71 -3.69 12.33
CA GLU A 115 5.81 -2.24 12.18
C GLU A 115 5.06 -1.73 10.93
N GLY A 116 4.96 -2.55 9.88
CA GLY A 116 4.27 -2.18 8.64
C GLY A 116 4.50 -3.17 7.52
N ARG A 117 4.19 -2.75 6.29
CA ARG A 117 4.51 -3.48 5.05
C ARG A 117 4.74 -2.53 3.88
N ALA A 118 5.43 -3.01 2.86
CA ALA A 118 5.55 -2.35 1.56
C ALA A 118 4.83 -3.19 0.50
N LEU A 119 4.08 -2.53 -0.39
CA LEU A 119 3.41 -3.13 -1.54
C LEU A 119 3.71 -2.30 -2.78
N ASP A 120 3.72 -2.94 -3.94
CA ASP A 120 3.67 -2.22 -5.21
C ASP A 120 2.22 -1.84 -5.53
N LEU A 121 2.03 -0.91 -6.46
CA LEU A 121 0.70 -0.44 -6.86
C LEU A 121 -0.23 -1.58 -7.30
N ALA A 122 0.30 -2.62 -7.93
CA ALA A 122 -0.48 -3.74 -8.47
C ALA A 122 -1.08 -4.62 -7.36
N ASP A 123 -0.40 -4.73 -6.22
CA ASP A 123 -0.80 -5.59 -5.11
C ASP A 123 -1.63 -4.86 -4.03
N VAL A 124 -1.94 -3.57 -4.20
CA VAL A 124 -2.78 -2.83 -3.23
C VAL A 124 -4.27 -3.03 -3.52
N ASP A 125 -5.04 -3.30 -2.47
CA ASP A 125 -6.50 -3.25 -2.48
C ASP A 125 -7.09 -2.16 -1.55
N VAL A 126 -8.42 -1.98 -1.62
CA VAL A 126 -9.14 -1.01 -0.76
C VAL A 126 -9.00 -1.33 0.72
N LYS A 127 -8.97 -2.61 1.09
CA LYS A 127 -8.82 -3.05 2.48
C LYS A 127 -7.43 -2.67 2.98
N ASP A 128 -6.41 -2.77 2.16
CA ASP A 128 -5.04 -2.43 2.51
C ASP A 128 -4.88 -0.97 2.89
N LEU A 129 -5.54 -0.07 2.13
CA LEU A 129 -5.62 1.35 2.45
C LEU A 129 -6.32 1.63 3.78
N LEU A 130 -7.12 0.70 4.31
CA LEU A 130 -7.94 0.86 5.52
C LEU A 130 -7.42 0.07 6.73
N GLU A 131 -6.45 -0.84 6.55
CA GLU A 131 -5.99 -1.73 7.61
C GLU A 131 -4.97 -1.09 8.57
N THR A 132 -4.04 -0.28 8.04
CA THR A 132 -2.95 0.32 8.82
C THR A 132 -3.35 1.67 9.44
N GLY A 133 -2.52 2.22 10.33
CA GLY A 133 -2.71 3.55 10.90
C GLY A 133 -2.35 4.65 9.91
N ARG A 134 -1.31 4.42 9.11
CA ARG A 134 -0.82 5.37 8.10
C ARG A 134 -0.63 4.68 6.74
N VAL A 135 -0.73 5.49 5.69
CA VAL A 135 -0.39 5.11 4.30
C VAL A 135 0.60 6.13 3.77
N VAL A 136 1.75 5.66 3.32
CA VAL A 136 2.79 6.45 2.67
C VAL A 136 2.90 5.98 1.23
N MET A 137 2.80 6.87 0.26
CA MET A 137 2.88 6.49 -1.15
C MET A 137 3.63 7.51 -1.99
N GLU A 138 4.24 7.05 -3.08
CA GLU A 138 4.83 7.94 -4.08
C GLU A 138 3.76 8.83 -4.75
N ARG A 139 4.19 9.97 -5.26
CA ARG A 139 3.34 10.93 -5.97
C ARG A 139 2.75 10.30 -7.24
N SER A 140 3.55 9.54 -8.00
CA SER A 140 3.11 8.78 -9.17
C SER A 140 2.04 7.75 -8.80
N VAL A 141 2.23 7.01 -7.71
CA VAL A 141 1.28 6.00 -7.21
C VAL A 141 -0.07 6.63 -6.93
N LEU A 142 -0.11 7.73 -6.18
CA LEU A 142 -1.37 8.41 -5.88
C LEU A 142 -2.09 8.86 -7.15
N ARG A 143 -1.33 9.42 -8.10
CA ARG A 143 -1.88 9.85 -9.39
C ARG A 143 -2.50 8.68 -10.15
N ASP A 144 -1.76 7.58 -10.25
CA ASP A 144 -2.14 6.43 -11.05
C ASP A 144 -3.32 5.67 -10.40
N MET A 145 -3.37 5.57 -9.06
CA MET A 145 -4.54 5.07 -8.34
C MET A 145 -5.80 5.87 -8.67
N ILE A 146 -5.74 7.21 -8.63
CA ILE A 146 -6.91 8.05 -8.94
C ILE A 146 -7.31 7.91 -10.42
N LEU A 147 -6.33 7.86 -11.33
CA LEU A 147 -6.59 7.69 -12.77
C LEU A 147 -7.24 6.35 -13.11
N GLN A 148 -6.86 5.27 -12.42
CA GLN A 148 -7.42 3.94 -12.63
C GLN A 148 -8.84 3.80 -12.04
N HIS A 149 -9.15 4.55 -10.98
CA HIS A 149 -10.39 4.45 -10.21
C HIS A 149 -11.33 5.68 -10.33
N GLN A 150 -11.54 6.14 -11.57
CA GLN A 150 -12.42 7.28 -11.89
C GLN A 150 -13.58 6.93 -12.83
N SER A 151 -13.95 5.65 -13.01
CA SER A 151 -14.98 5.26 -13.99
C SER A 151 -16.39 5.78 -13.68
N ASP A 152 -16.64 6.21 -12.45
CA ASP A 152 -17.87 6.90 -12.05
C ASP A 152 -17.84 8.41 -12.35
N LEU A 153 -16.65 9.02 -12.46
CA LEU A 153 -16.47 10.43 -12.83
C LEU A 153 -16.40 10.63 -14.34
N CYS A 154 -15.72 9.73 -15.04
CA CYS A 154 -15.57 9.75 -16.49
C CYS A 154 -16.17 8.47 -17.11
N PRO A 155 -17.51 8.35 -17.20
CA PRO A 155 -18.13 7.21 -17.85
C PRO A 155 -17.71 7.17 -19.32
N ARG A 156 -17.16 6.04 -19.78
CA ARG A 156 -16.71 5.79 -21.17
C ARG A 156 -17.83 5.72 -22.22
N GLY A 157 -18.97 6.34 -21.98
CA GLY A 157 -20.11 6.27 -22.87
C GLY A 157 -21.17 7.30 -22.51
N LEU A 158 -21.03 8.49 -23.09
CA LEU A 158 -22.17 9.27 -23.52
C LEU A 158 -22.17 9.25 -25.05
N ALA A 159 -23.35 9.02 -25.62
CA ALA A 159 -23.62 9.17 -27.03
C ALA A 159 -23.11 10.54 -27.51
N GLU A 160 -22.61 10.60 -28.75
CA GLU A 160 -22.10 11.82 -29.41
C GLU A 160 -20.75 12.35 -28.93
N GLY A 161 -19.66 11.59 -29.13
CA GLY A 161 -18.32 12.13 -29.41
C GLY A 161 -17.63 13.06 -28.39
N LEU A 162 -18.27 13.36 -27.25
CA LEU A 162 -17.81 14.29 -26.23
C LEU A 162 -17.52 13.51 -24.95
N THR A 163 -16.26 13.10 -24.79
CA THR A 163 -15.74 12.74 -23.47
C THR A 163 -15.75 13.99 -22.59
N LEU A 164 -16.55 13.99 -21.53
CA LEU A 164 -16.44 14.99 -20.48
C LEU A 164 -14.99 14.97 -19.95
N PRO A 165 -14.27 16.11 -19.97
CA PRO A 165 -12.94 16.16 -19.39
C PRO A 165 -13.05 15.85 -17.89
N GLY A 166 -12.29 14.86 -17.43
CA GLY A 166 -12.19 14.56 -16.01
C GLY A 166 -11.65 15.76 -15.21
N PRO A 167 -11.74 15.72 -13.87
CA PRO A 167 -11.17 16.77 -13.03
C PRO A 167 -9.66 16.90 -13.29
N SER A 168 -9.11 18.12 -13.11
CA SER A 168 -7.67 18.32 -13.21
C SER A 168 -6.94 17.49 -12.15
N LEU A 169 -6.03 16.61 -12.57
CA LEU A 169 -5.26 15.74 -11.68
C LEU A 169 -3.78 16.13 -11.68
N GLY A 170 -3.22 16.29 -10.48
CA GLY A 170 -1.78 16.51 -10.30
C GLY A 170 -1.25 17.86 -10.79
N THR A 171 -2.11 18.87 -10.94
CA THR A 171 -1.70 20.24 -11.27
C THR A 171 -0.74 20.76 -10.21
N LYS A 172 0.49 21.10 -10.61
CA LYS A 172 1.45 21.77 -9.71
C LYS A 172 0.92 23.17 -9.40
N VAL A 173 0.65 23.42 -8.12
CA VAL A 173 0.17 24.73 -7.64
C VAL A 173 1.35 25.62 -7.20
N LEU A 174 2.51 25.03 -6.93
CA LEU A 174 3.75 25.71 -6.54
C LEU A 174 4.93 25.16 -7.33
N GLY A 175 5.81 26.05 -7.82
CA GLY A 175 7.08 25.73 -8.50
C GLY A 175 6.99 25.63 -10.03
N SER A 176 7.63 26.58 -10.71
CA SER A 176 8.01 26.58 -12.14
C SER A 176 9.22 25.71 -12.41
#